data_AF-A0A3S1SLZ6-F1
#
_entry.id   AF-A0A3S1SLZ6-F1
#
_cell.length_a   1.000
_cell.length_b   1.000
_cell.length_c   1.000
_cell.angle_alpha   90.00
_cell.angle_beta   90.00
_cell.angle_gamma   90.00
#
_symmetry.space_group_name_H-M   'P 1'
#
loop_
_entity.id
_entity.type
_entity.pdbx_description
1 polymer ?
#
loop_
_entity_poly.entity_id
_entity_poly.type
_entity_poly.pdbx_seq_one_letter_code
_entity_poly.pdbx_strand_id
1 'polypeptide(L)'
;MPRWVDEGWIILKESVSGYINDNALSHGAAMAFYATTSLAPILLIVVAIAGFVIGNDAAQLALTAEISGVMGPQSADLLKATLETASHGWSSALATL
;
A
#
# COMPACT_ATOMS: atom_id res chain seq x y z
N MET A 1 16.59 -43.66 -1.17
CA MET A 1 15.65 -42.61 -0.74
C MET A 1 14.40 -42.70 -1.60
N PRO A 2 13.21 -42.33 -1.08
CA PRO A 2 11.98 -42.41 -1.85
C PRO A 2 12.02 -41.39 -3.01
N ARG A 3 11.83 -41.84 -4.26
CA ARG A 3 11.95 -41.00 -5.48
C ARG A 3 11.08 -39.74 -5.48
N TRP A 4 9.94 -39.76 -4.77
CA TRP A 4 9.03 -38.61 -4.65
C TRP A 4 9.64 -37.42 -3.89
N VAL A 5 10.62 -37.67 -3.03
CA VAL A 5 11.35 -36.60 -2.31
C VAL A 5 12.28 -35.87 -3.28
N ASP A 6 12.99 -36.60 -4.13
CA ASP A 6 13.92 -36.03 -5.12
C ASP A 6 13.16 -35.25 -6.20
N GLU A 7 12.03 -35.79 -6.68
CA GLU A 7 11.15 -35.12 -7.64
C GLU A 7 10.54 -33.83 -7.06
N GLY A 8 10.03 -33.89 -5.82
CA GLY A 8 9.55 -32.70 -5.11
C GLY A 8 10.63 -31.65 -4.88
N TRP A 9 11.86 -32.08 -4.58
CA TRP A 9 13.01 -31.19 -4.40
C TRP A 9 13.42 -30.49 -5.70
N ILE A 10 13.42 -31.20 -6.82
CA ILE A 10 13.73 -30.64 -8.15
C ILE A 10 12.69 -29.58 -8.52
N ILE A 11 11.39 -29.88 -8.40
CA ILE A 11 10.31 -28.94 -8.73
C ILE A 11 10.41 -27.68 -7.88
N LEU A 12 10.64 -27.82 -6.57
CA LEU A 12 10.78 -26.67 -5.66
C LEU A 12 12.00 -25.81 -6.04
N LYS A 13 13.15 -26.44 -6.28
CA LYS A 13 14.37 -25.74 -6.70
C LYS A 13 14.17 -24.99 -8.01
N GLU A 14 13.54 -25.64 -9.00
CA GLU A 14 13.32 -25.05 -10.33
C GLU A 14 12.30 -23.91 -10.27
N SER A 15 11.24 -24.05 -9.46
CA SER A 15 10.25 -22.98 -9.23
C SER A 15 10.88 -21.75 -8.56
N VAL A 16 11.70 -21.95 -7.52
CA VAL A 16 12.40 -20.85 -6.84
C VAL A 16 13.42 -20.20 -7.77
N SER A 17 14.18 -21.00 -8.54
CA SER A 17 15.14 -20.48 -9.50
C SER A 17 14.47 -19.68 -10.61
N GLY A 18 13.33 -20.16 -11.14
CA GLY A 18 12.53 -19.44 -12.13
C GLY A 18 12.00 -18.11 -11.58
N TYR A 19 11.42 -18.14 -10.37
CA TYR A 19 10.90 -16.94 -9.71
C TYR A 19 11.97 -15.86 -9.49
N ILE A 20 13.19 -16.25 -9.12
CA ILE A 20 14.31 -15.33 -8.96
C ILE A 20 14.79 -14.81 -10.33
N ASN A 21 14.93 -15.71 -11.31
CA ASN A 21 15.42 -15.36 -12.65
C ASN A 21 14.47 -14.40 -13.39
N ASP A 22 13.16 -14.53 -13.15
CA ASP A 22 12.13 -13.61 -13.64
C ASP A 22 12.13 -12.25 -12.90
N ASN A 23 13.11 -12.01 -12.01
CA ASN A 23 13.20 -10.82 -11.18
C ASN A 23 11.91 -10.56 -10.36
N ALA A 24 11.13 -11.59 -10.04
CA ALA A 24 9.83 -11.43 -9.40
C ALA A 24 9.97 -10.81 -7.99
N LEU A 25 11.08 -11.08 -7.30
CA LEU A 25 11.44 -10.42 -6.04
C LEU A 25 11.61 -8.90 -6.22
N SER A 26 12.36 -8.48 -7.25
CA SER A 26 12.60 -7.07 -7.55
C SER A 26 11.31 -6.36 -8.00
N HIS A 27 10.48 -7.02 -8.81
CA HIS A 27 9.18 -6.50 -9.21
C HIS A 27 8.22 -6.35 -8.02
N GLY A 28 8.18 -7.35 -7.13
CA GLY A 28 7.39 -7.28 -5.89
C GLY A 28 7.88 -6.16 -4.97
N ALA A 29 9.19 -6.00 -4.81
CA ALA A 29 9.78 -4.92 -4.03
C ALA A 29 9.44 -3.54 -4.62
N ALA A 30 9.51 -3.38 -5.94
CA ALA A 30 9.14 -2.15 -6.62
C ALA A 30 7.65 -1.81 -6.42
N MET A 31 6.76 -2.80 -6.52
CA MET A 31 5.32 -2.61 -6.26
C MET A 31 5.05 -2.22 -4.80
N ALA A 32 5.71 -2.85 -3.84
CA ALA A 32 5.57 -2.52 -2.43
C ALA A 32 6.09 -1.11 -2.12
N PHE A 33 7.24 -0.73 -2.69
CA PHE A 33 7.80 0.61 -2.56
C PHE A 33 6.87 1.65 -3.17
N TYR A 34 6.40 1.42 -4.40
CA TYR A 34 5.46 2.31 -5.07
C TYR A 34 4.16 2.45 -4.27
N ALA A 35 3.56 1.34 -3.82
CA ALA A 35 2.34 1.37 -3.03
C ALA A 35 2.54 2.16 -1.72
N THR A 36 3.61 1.89 -0.98
CA THR A 36 3.86 2.53 0.32
C THR A 36 4.15 4.02 0.17
N THR A 37 5.00 4.41 -0.79
CA THR A 37 5.39 5.81 -0.98
C THR A 37 4.29 6.63 -1.66
N SER A 38 3.46 6.03 -2.52
CA SER A 38 2.33 6.73 -3.18
C SER A 38 1.05 6.74 -2.34
N LEU A 39 0.97 5.94 -1.27
CA LEU A 39 -0.23 5.82 -0.44
C LEU A 39 -0.72 7.20 0.04
N ALA A 40 0.18 8.01 0.57
CA ALA A 40 -0.15 9.33 1.12
C ALA A 40 -0.76 10.29 0.09
N PRO A 41 -0.09 10.59 -1.04
CA PRO A 41 -0.66 11.49 -2.04
C PRO A 41 -1.94 10.95 -2.68
N ILE A 42 -2.04 9.64 -2.91
CA ILE A 42 -3.27 9.03 -3.47
C ILE A 42 -4.45 9.21 -2.51
N LEU A 43 -4.26 8.91 -1.22
CA LEU A 43 -5.32 9.07 -0.21
C LEU A 43 -5.78 10.51 -0.11
N LEU A 44 -4.86 11.48 -0.22
CA LEU A 44 -5.20 12.90 -0.25
C LEU A 44 -6.15 13.23 -1.41
N ILE A 45 -5.84 12.74 -2.61
CA ILE A 45 -6.68 12.93 -3.80
C ILE A 45 -8.05 12.29 -3.61
N VAL A 46 -8.10 11.07 -3.09
CA VAL A 46 -9.36 10.36 -2.83
C VAL A 46 -10.21 11.11 -1.80
N VAL A 47 -9.63 11.57 -0.68
CA VAL A 47 -10.33 12.36 0.33
C VAL A 47 -10.80 13.71 -0.22
N ALA A 48 -10.00 14.37 -1.07
CA ALA A 48 -10.41 15.62 -1.71
C ALA A 48 -11.62 15.44 -2.63
N ILE A 49 -11.61 14.40 -3.47
CA ILE A 49 -12.72 14.09 -4.39
C ILE A 49 -13.96 13.66 -3.60
N ALA A 50 -13.82 12.73 -2.66
CA ALA A 50 -14.94 12.27 -1.85
C ALA A 50 -15.49 13.41 -0.97
N GLY A 51 -14.61 14.20 -0.36
CA GLY A 51 -14.97 15.35 0.46
C GLY A 51 -15.72 16.43 -0.31
N PHE A 52 -15.41 16.60 -1.60
CA PHE A 52 -16.17 17.49 -2.48
C PHE A 52 -17.61 17.00 -2.74
N VAL A 53 -17.83 15.68 -2.80
CA VAL A 53 -19.15 15.10 -3.10
C VAL A 53 -20.02 14.94 -1.85
N ILE A 54 -19.45 14.44 -0.75
CA ILE A 54 -20.19 14.05 0.46
C ILE A 54 -19.80 14.83 1.73
N GLY A 55 -18.82 15.74 1.66
CA GLY A 55 -18.25 16.44 2.81
C GLY A 55 -17.01 15.75 3.36
N ASN A 56 -16.05 16.55 3.87
CA ASN A 56 -14.73 16.06 4.29
C ASN A 56 -14.81 15.07 5.46
N ASP A 57 -15.63 15.35 6.47
CA ASP A 57 -15.81 14.49 7.64
C ASP A 57 -16.40 13.12 7.27
N ALA A 58 -17.41 13.11 6.40
CA ALA A 58 -18.04 11.87 5.93
C ALA A 58 -17.08 11.04 5.07
N ALA A 59 -16.28 11.70 4.22
CA ALA A 59 -15.25 11.04 3.41
C ALA A 59 -14.16 10.41 4.29
N GLN A 60 -13.67 11.14 5.29
CA GLN A 60 -12.61 10.65 6.18
C GLN A 60 -13.10 9.48 7.04
N LEU A 61 -14.35 9.53 7.52
CA LEU A 61 -14.98 8.43 8.26
C LEU A 61 -15.15 7.18 7.39
N ALA A 62 -15.64 7.34 6.16
CA ALA A 62 -15.85 6.22 5.23
C ALA A 62 -14.52 5.54 4.85
N LEU A 63 -13.48 6.31 4.53
CA LEU A 63 -12.16 5.75 4.23
C LEU A 63 -11.55 5.03 5.43
N THR A 64 -11.69 5.60 6.63
CA THR A 64 -11.15 4.96 7.84
C THR A 64 -11.83 3.63 8.10
N ALA A 65 -13.16 3.55 7.93
CA ALA A 65 -13.92 2.31 8.09
C ALA A 65 -13.49 1.24 7.06
N GLU A 66 -13.33 1.62 5.79
CA GLU A 66 -12.94 0.70 4.72
C GLU A 66 -11.52 0.15 4.94
N ILE A 67 -10.55 1.03 5.19
CA ILE A 67 -9.16 0.63 5.40
C ILE A 67 -8.99 -0.21 6.68
N SER A 68 -9.76 0.09 7.73
CA SER A 68 -9.78 -0.74 8.95
C SER A 68 -10.43 -2.09 8.72
N GLY A 69 -11.46 -2.17 7.86
CA GLY A 69 -12.13 -3.42 7.50
C GLY A 69 -11.22 -4.36 6.71
N VAL A 70 -10.40 -3.83 5.81
CA VAL A 70 -9.51 -4.61 4.96
C VAL A 70 -8.18 -4.95 5.65
N MET A 71 -7.58 -4.00 6.37
CA MET A 71 -6.22 -4.12 6.93
C MET A 71 -6.19 -4.30 8.47
N GLY A 72 -7.35 -4.30 9.13
CA GLY A 72 -7.48 -4.37 10.58
C GLY A 72 -7.37 -3.01 11.28
N PRO A 73 -7.71 -2.92 12.57
CA PRO A 73 -7.88 -1.64 13.27
C PRO A 73 -6.61 -0.78 13.36
N GLN A 74 -5.41 -1.38 13.26
CA GLN A 74 -4.13 -0.64 13.31
C GLN A 74 -3.88 0.21 12.06
N SER A 75 -4.54 -0.09 10.94
CA SER A 75 -4.38 0.68 9.70
C SER A 75 -5.08 2.05 9.77
N ALA A 76 -6.07 2.21 10.66
CA ALA A 76 -6.75 3.47 10.91
C ALA A 76 -5.78 4.56 11.38
N ASP A 77 -4.85 4.20 12.27
CA ASP A 77 -3.87 5.13 12.81
C ASP A 77 -2.83 5.51 11.76
N LEU A 78 -2.42 4.54 10.92
CA LEU A 78 -1.58 4.79 9.75
C LEU A 78 -2.25 5.76 8.76
N LEU A 79 -3.53 5.57 8.48
CA LEU A 79 -4.30 6.46 7.60
C LEU A 79 -4.36 7.89 8.15
N LYS A 80 -4.67 8.04 9.45
CA LYS A 80 -4.73 9.35 10.10
C LYS A 80 -3.38 10.07 10.06
N ALA A 81 -2.30 9.38 10.47
CA ALA A 81 -0.95 9.94 10.45
C ALA A 81 -0.53 10.35 9.03
N THR A 82 -0.94 9.57 8.03
CA THR A 82 -0.67 9.84 6.62
C THR A 82 -1.41 11.08 6.13
N LEU A 83 -2.70 11.23 6.45
CA LEU A 83 -3.51 12.40 6.09
C LEU A 83 -3.03 13.68 6.80
N GLU A 84 -2.69 13.60 8.08
CA GLU A 84 -2.13 14.73 8.84
C GLU A 84 -0.83 15.21 8.19
N THR A 85 0.10 14.30 7.92
CA THR A 85 1.37 14.61 7.25
C THR A 85 1.17 15.23 5.87
N ALA A 86 0.23 14.70 5.09
CA ALA A 86 -0.04 15.17 3.74
C ALA A 86 -0.69 16.57 3.71
N SER A 87 -1.55 16.89 4.69
CA SER A 87 -2.14 18.22 4.83
C SER A 87 -1.09 19.31 5.14
N HIS A 88 -0.06 18.97 5.92
CA HIS A 88 1.06 19.87 6.22
C HIS A 88 1.98 20.11 5.01
N GLY A 89 2.20 19.10 4.17
CA GLY A 89 3.05 19.24 2.97
C GLY A 89 2.55 20.29 1.98
N TRP A 90 1.23 20.40 1.77
CA TRP A 90 0.62 21.38 0.88
C TRP A 90 0.58 22.80 1.47
N SER A 91 0.39 22.90 2.80
CA SER A 91 0.49 24.17 3.53
C SER A 91 1.91 24.76 3.48
N SER A 92 2.94 23.91 3.44
CA SER A 92 4.34 24.34 3.40
C SER A 92 4.71 24.98 2.06
N ALA A 93 4.16 24.44 0.96
CA ALA A 93 4.35 24.96 -0.39
C ALA A 93 3.63 26.30 -0.62
N LEU A 94 2.48 26.53 0.02
CA LEU A 94 1.79 27.83 0.02
C LEU A 94 2.43 28.84 0.99
N ALA A 95 3.09 28.39 2.05
CA ALA A 95 3.77 29.26 3.02
C ALA A 95 5.13 29.80 2.52
N THR A 96 5.67 29.24 1.45
CA THR A 96 6.94 29.69 0.83
C THR A 96 6.76 30.61 -0.38
N LEU A 97 5.52 30.83 -0.84
CA LEU A 97 5.15 31.80 -1.87
C LEU A 97 4.71 33.12 -1.21
#